data_AF-A0A6G7ZMG8-F1
#
_entry.id   AF-A0A6G7ZMG8-F1
#
_cell.length_a   1.000
_cell.length_b   1.000
_cell.length_c   1.000
_cell.angle_alpha   90.00
_cell.angle_beta   90.00
_cell.angle_gamma   90.00
#
_symmetry.space_group_name_H-M   'P 1'
#
loop_
_entity.id
_entity.type
_entity.pdbx_description
1 polymer ?
#
loop_
_entity_poly.entity_id
_entity_poly.type
_entity_poly.pdbx_seq_one_letter_code
_entity_poly.pdbx_strand_id
1 'polypeptide(L)'
;MAEVDLIIAGRPYRVACRSGEEENLRAAARMVDAKSREALSGLGSLSEARQLLFAGLLLADQIIENKGGGTTLPSTPDPELAARAERLASRLESLADALENEAPKV
;
A
#
# COMPACT_ATOMS: atom_id res chain seq x y z
N MET A 1 -16.72 -20.25 12.82
CA MET A 1 -15.84 -19.10 13.07
C MET A 1 -14.47 -19.64 13.39
N ALA A 2 -13.43 -19.08 12.80
CA ALA A 2 -12.05 -19.47 13.10
C ALA A 2 -11.50 -18.54 14.19
N GLU A 3 -10.54 -19.01 14.96
CA GLU A 3 -9.80 -18.21 15.94
C GLU A 3 -8.32 -18.39 15.70
N VAL A 4 -7.56 -17.32 15.89
CA VAL A 4 -6.11 -17.32 15.73
C VAL A 4 -5.46 -16.83 17.01
N ASP A 5 -4.53 -17.64 17.50
CA ASP A 5 -3.61 -17.25 18.57
C ASP A 5 -2.42 -16.48 17.96
N LEU A 6 -2.19 -15.28 18.49
CA LEU A 6 -1.18 -14.31 18.07
C LEU A 6 -0.30 -13.95 19.26
N ILE A 7 0.96 -13.63 19.02
CA ILE A 7 1.87 -13.13 20.05
C ILE A 7 2.36 -11.75 19.61
N ILE A 8 2.08 -10.72 20.41
CA ILE A 8 2.44 -9.32 20.13
C ILE A 8 3.02 -8.71 21.41
N ALA A 9 4.16 -8.03 21.32
CA ALA A 9 4.87 -7.46 22.46
C ALA A 9 5.14 -8.49 23.58
N GLY A 10 5.37 -9.76 23.20
CA GLY A 10 5.60 -10.88 24.12
C GLY A 10 4.34 -11.41 24.82
N ARG A 11 3.15 -11.01 24.39
CA ARG A 11 1.87 -11.42 25.01
C ARG A 11 0.96 -12.18 24.05
N PRO A 12 0.27 -13.24 24.52
CA PRO A 12 -0.68 -13.98 23.71
C PRO A 12 -2.01 -13.24 23.60
N TYR A 13 -2.56 -13.16 22.38
CA TYR A 13 -3.88 -12.64 22.07
C TYR A 13 -4.64 -13.64 21.21
N ARG A 14 -5.93 -13.81 21.49
CA ARG A 14 -6.82 -14.69 20.73
C ARG A 14 -7.85 -13.84 20.01
N VAL A 15 -7.85 -13.92 18.68
CA VAL A 15 -8.67 -13.06 17.83
C VAL A 15 -9.56 -13.92 16.94
N ALA A 16 -10.85 -13.64 16.95
CA ALA A 16 -11.80 -14.28 16.05
C ALA A 16 -11.63 -13.75 14.63
N CYS A 17 -11.65 -14.64 13.64
CA CYS A 17 -11.52 -14.29 12.24
C CYS A 17 -12.42 -15.12 11.33
N ARG A 18 -12.53 -14.70 10.07
CA ARG A 18 -13.19 -15.48 9.04
C ARG A 18 -12.26 -16.59 8.56
N SER A 19 -12.84 -17.69 8.10
CA SER A 19 -12.09 -18.79 7.49
C SER A 19 -11.31 -18.26 6.28
N GLY A 20 -9.98 -18.45 6.27
CA GLY A 20 -9.09 -17.96 5.21
C GLY A 20 -8.41 -16.61 5.47
N GLU A 21 -8.80 -15.86 6.51
CA GLU A 21 -8.11 -14.59 6.88
C GLU A 21 -6.97 -14.79 7.89
N GLU A 22 -6.72 -16.04 8.32
CA GLU A 22 -5.79 -16.38 9.39
C GLU A 22 -4.35 -15.92 9.10
N GLU A 23 -3.89 -16.12 7.86
CA GLU A 23 -2.54 -15.75 7.45
C GLU A 23 -2.36 -14.22 7.40
N ASN A 24 -3.38 -13.49 6.92
CA ASN A 24 -3.38 -12.03 6.91
C ASN A 24 -3.32 -11.46 8.33
N LEU A 25 -4.07 -12.04 9.28
CA LEU A 25 -3.99 -11.67 10.69
C LEU A 25 -2.64 -11.97 11.31
N ARG A 26 -2.02 -13.12 11.00
CA ARG A 26 -0.65 -13.44 11.43
C ARG A 26 0.36 -12.45 10.86
N ALA A 27 0.20 -12.05 9.61
CA ALA A 27 1.05 -11.03 8.98
C ALA A 27 0.90 -9.67 9.66
N ALA A 28 -0.34 -9.22 9.90
CA ALA A 28 -0.63 -7.99 10.64
C ALA A 28 -0.04 -8.02 12.06
N ALA A 29 -0.18 -9.14 12.77
CA ALA A 29 0.40 -9.30 14.11
C ALA A 29 1.93 -9.18 14.11
N ARG A 30 2.61 -9.76 13.11
CA ARG A 30 4.07 -9.60 12.94
C ARG A 30 4.47 -8.14 12.73
N MET A 31 3.69 -7.38 11.96
CA MET A 31 3.94 -5.95 11.74
C MET A 31 3.79 -5.15 13.04
N VAL A 32 2.72 -5.40 13.80
CA VAL A 32 2.49 -4.75 15.10
C VAL A 32 3.60 -5.12 16.10
N ASP A 33 4.00 -6.40 16.16
CA ASP A 33 5.08 -6.84 17.04
C ASP A 33 6.41 -6.14 16.70
N ALA A 34 6.76 -6.05 15.42
CA ALA A 34 7.95 -5.34 14.98
C ALA A 34 7.94 -3.87 15.43
N LYS A 35 6.83 -3.16 15.23
CA LYS A 35 6.68 -1.76 15.66
C LYS A 35 6.66 -1.58 17.17
N SER A 36 6.12 -2.55 17.90
CA SER A 36 6.18 -2.55 19.37
C SER A 36 7.61 -2.69 19.91
N ARG A 37 8.48 -3.43 19.22
CA ARG A 37 9.91 -3.55 19.57
C ARG A 37 10.69 -2.29 19.23
N GLU A 38 10.39 -1.68 18.09
CA GLU A 38 10.93 -0.37 17.70
C GLU A 38 10.59 0.69 18.76
N ALA A 39 9.33 0.75 19.19
CA ALA A 39 8.89 1.66 20.25
C ALA A 39 9.65 1.45 21.59
N LEU A 40 9.93 0.20 21.98
CA LEU A 40 10.76 -0.10 23.16
C LEU A 40 12.20 0.39 23.01
N SER A 41 12.79 0.20 21.82
CA SER A 41 14.18 0.58 21.58
C SER A 41 14.42 2.09 21.64
N GLY A 42 13.43 2.90 21.21
CA GLY A 42 13.55 4.37 21.20
C GLY A 42 13.21 5.05 22.53
N LEU A 43 12.40 4.43 23.38
CA LEU A 43 11.80 5.09 24.56
C LEU A 43 12.10 4.39 25.89
N GLY A 44 12.78 3.24 25.88
CA GLY A 44 13.10 2.47 27.09
C GLY A 44 11.94 1.61 27.60
N SER A 45 11.87 1.40 28.92
CA SER A 45 10.81 0.57 29.51
C SER A 45 9.46 1.28 29.46
N LEU A 46 8.52 0.74 28.68
CA LEU A 46 7.16 1.23 28.55
C LEU A 46 6.16 0.25 29.18
N SER A 47 5.00 0.75 29.63
CA SER A 47 3.86 -0.13 29.89
C SER A 47 3.32 -0.68 28.57
N GLU A 48 2.70 -1.87 28.61
CA GLU A 48 2.11 -2.54 27.45
C GLU A 48 1.18 -1.61 26.64
N ALA A 49 0.25 -0.94 27.32
CA ALA A 49 -0.70 -0.03 26.67
C ALA A 49 0.02 1.11 25.93
N ARG A 50 1.09 1.66 26.53
CA ARG A 50 1.88 2.73 25.91
C ARG A 50 2.73 2.21 24.75
N GLN A 51 3.29 1.00 24.88
CA GLN A 51 4.05 0.35 23.83
C GLN A 51 3.18 0.08 22.59
N LEU A 52 1.96 -0.46 22.79
CA LEU A 52 1.01 -0.69 21.69
C LEU A 52 0.49 0.62 21.09
N LEU A 53 0.28 1.66 21.90
CA LEU A 53 -0.05 3.00 21.41
C LEU A 53 1.03 3.51 20.44
N PHE A 54 2.31 3.46 20.85
CA PHE A 54 3.40 3.89 19.98
C PHE A 54 3.55 3.00 18.74
N ALA A 55 3.39 1.69 18.87
CA ALA A 55 3.37 0.80 17.72
C ALA A 55 2.28 1.18 16.70
N GLY A 56 1.09 1.52 17.18
CA GLY A 56 -0.02 1.99 16.36
C GLY A 56 0.27 3.35 15.68
N LEU A 57 0.87 4.29 16.40
CA LEU A 57 1.28 5.58 15.83
C LEU A 57 2.35 5.42 14.74
N LEU A 58 3.36 4.57 14.96
CA LEU A 58 4.40 4.28 13.96
C LEU A 58 3.84 3.59 12.71
N LEU A 59 2.86 2.69 12.88
CA LEU A 59 2.16 2.08 11.73
C LEU A 59 1.31 3.11 10.99
N ALA A 60 0.62 3.99 11.71
CA ALA A 60 -0.19 5.04 11.09
C ALA A 60 0.68 6.00 10.27
N ASP A 61 1.85 6.37 10.79
CA ASP A 61 2.83 7.20 10.09
C ASP A 61 3.29 6.54 8.79
N GLN A 62 3.68 5.27 8.83
CA GLN A 62 4.03 4.51 7.61
C GLN A 62 2.90 4.45 6.58
N ILE A 63 1.64 4.32 7.02
CA ILE A 63 0.49 4.33 6.13
C ILE A 63 0.28 5.72 5.52
N ILE A 64 0.49 6.79 6.29
CA ILE A 64 0.40 8.17 5.81
C ILE A 64 1.51 8.45 4.79
N GLU A 65 2.76 8.07 5.10
CA GLU A 65 3.90 8.18 4.19
C GLU A 65 3.67 7.40 2.88
N ASN A 66 3.22 6.15 2.98
CA ASN A 66 2.91 5.33 1.79
C ASN A 66 1.70 5.85 1.01
N LYS A 67 0.71 6.49 1.66
CA LYS A 67 -0.38 7.19 0.95
C LYS A 67 0.11 8.45 0.26
N GLY A 68 1.15 9.10 0.79
CA GLY A 68 1.84 10.21 0.14
C GLY A 68 2.71 9.77 -1.05
N GLY A 69 3.25 8.54 -1.02
CA GLY A 69 4.03 7.95 -2.12
C GLY A 69 3.21 7.12 -3.13
N GLY A 70 1.99 6.73 -2.77
CA GLY A 70 1.04 6.02 -3.62
C GLY A 70 0.28 6.99 -4.51
N THR A 71 0.92 7.43 -5.59
CA THR A 71 0.29 8.15 -6.70
C THR A 71 -0.64 9.26 -6.23
N THR A 72 -0.09 10.33 -5.65
CA THR A 72 -0.54 11.63 -6.13
C THR A 72 -0.15 11.68 -7.61
N LEU A 73 -1.00 11.13 -8.48
CA LEU A 73 -1.11 11.68 -9.83
C LEU A 73 -1.24 13.18 -9.56
N PRO A 74 -0.31 14.02 -10.04
CA PRO A 74 -0.53 15.45 -9.90
C PRO A 74 -1.95 15.69 -10.44
N SER A 75 -2.82 16.28 -9.61
CA SER A 75 -4.25 16.46 -9.93
C SER A 75 -4.45 17.28 -11.22
N THR A 76 -3.37 17.86 -11.72
CA THR A 76 -3.18 18.32 -13.09
C THR A 76 -1.98 17.57 -13.71
N PRO A 77 -2.16 16.78 -14.77
CA PRO A 77 -1.01 16.30 -15.55
C PRO A 77 -0.19 17.52 -15.98
N ASP A 78 1.14 17.39 -15.94
CA ASP A 78 2.05 18.43 -16.43
C ASP A 78 1.62 18.83 -17.85
N PRO A 79 1.33 20.12 -18.13
CA PRO A 79 0.84 20.56 -19.44
C PRO A 79 1.80 20.18 -20.58
N GLU A 80 3.10 20.05 -20.31
CA GLU A 80 4.06 19.59 -21.31
C GLU A 80 3.89 18.09 -21.59
N LEU A 81 3.64 17.29 -20.56
CA LEU A 81 3.42 15.86 -20.68
C LEU A 81 2.09 15.55 -21.40
N ALA A 82 1.04 16.32 -21.11
CA ALA A 82 -0.23 16.27 -21.82
C ALA A 82 -0.06 16.57 -23.32
N ALA A 83 0.66 17.65 -23.66
CA ALA A 83 0.95 18.01 -25.04
C ALA A 83 1.79 16.96 -25.78
N ARG A 84 2.74 16.30 -25.09
CA ARG A 84 3.51 15.19 -25.65
C ARG A 84 2.63 13.95 -25.91
N ALA A 85 1.71 13.63 -25.00
CA ALA A 85 0.77 12.54 -25.16
C ALA A 85 -0.18 12.76 -26.36
N GLU A 86 -0.70 13.97 -26.52
CA GLU A 86 -1.54 14.34 -27.67
C GLU A 86 -0.80 14.17 -29.01
N ARG A 87 0.46 14.63 -29.10
CA ARG A 87 1.27 14.43 -30.32
C ARG A 87 1.50 12.96 -30.65
N LEU A 88 1.69 12.12 -29.62
CA LEU A 88 1.83 10.67 -29.82
C LEU A 88 0.52 10.06 -30.32
N ALA A 89 -0.61 10.46 -29.74
CA ALA A 89 -1.93 10.00 -30.16
C ALA A 89 -2.21 10.34 -31.64
N SER A 90 -1.96 11.60 -32.07
CA SER A 90 -2.14 11.98 -33.48
C SER A 90 -1.24 11.20 -34.44
N ARG A 91 0.00 10.87 -34.01
CA ARG A 91 0.90 10.04 -34.82
C ARG A 91 0.38 8.61 -34.94
N LEU A 92 -0.15 8.04 -33.87
CA LEU A 92 -0.74 6.70 -33.91
C LEU A 92 -1.96 6.65 -34.83
N GLU A 93 -2.81 7.69 -34.80
CA GLU A 93 -3.97 7.80 -35.67
C GLU A 93 -3.54 7.90 -37.15
N SER A 94 -2.54 8.72 -37.47
CA SER A 94 -2.00 8.82 -38.83
C SER A 94 -1.35 7.52 -39.34
N LEU A 95 -0.77 6.72 -38.45
CA LEU A 95 -0.21 5.41 -38.81
C LEU A 95 -1.32 4.38 -39.02
N ALA A 96 -2.39 4.44 -38.23
CA ALA A 96 -3.57 3.60 -38.41
C ALA A 96 -4.24 3.89 -39.77
N ASP A 97 -4.47 5.16 -40.10
CA ASP A 97 -5.05 5.57 -41.39
C ASP A 97 -4.20 5.13 -42.60
N ALA A 98 -2.87 5.21 -42.47
CA ALA A 98 -1.95 4.75 -43.51
C ALA A 98 -2.06 3.24 -43.72
N LEU A 99 -2.09 2.46 -42.63
CA LEU A 99 -2.24 1.01 -42.68
C LEU A 99 -3.61 0.58 -43.24
N GLU A 100 -4.69 1.28 -42.91
CA GLU A 100 -6.02 1.01 -43.46
C GLU A 100 -6.10 1.32 -44.96
N ASN A 101 -5.44 2.39 -45.43
CA ASN A 101 -5.41 2.73 -46.84
C ASN A 101 -4.48 1.84 -47.68
N GLU A 102 -3.43 1.28 -47.08
CA GLU A 102 -2.53 0.32 -47.74
C GLU A 102 -3.06 -1.13 -47.71
N ALA A 103 -4.06 -1.42 -46.87
CA ALA A 103 -4.71 -2.73 -46.86
C ALA A 103 -5.55 -2.90 -48.15
N PRO A 104 -5.30 -3.94 -48.97
CA PRO A 104 -6.12 -4.20 -50.14
C PRO A 104 -7.55 -4.54 -49.71
N LYS A 105 -8.54 -3.83 -50.27
CA LYS A 105 -9.97 -4.19 -50.14
C LYS A 105 -10.16 -5.59 -50.74
N VAL A 106 -10.32 -6.59 -49.88
CA VAL A 106 -10.75 -7.95 -50.23
C VAL A 106 -12.24 -7.94 -50.59
#